data_AF-A0A9D4VLJ9-F1
#
_entry.id   AF-A0A9D4VLJ9-F1
#
_cell.length_a   1.000
_cell.length_b   1.000
_cell.length_c   1.000
_cell.angle_alpha   90.00
_cell.angle_beta   90.00
_cell.angle_gamma   90.00
#
_symmetry.space_group_name_H-M   'P 1'
#
loop_
_entity.id
_entity.type
_entity.pdbx_description
1 polymer ?
#
loop_
_entity_poly.entity_id
_entity_poly.type
_entity_poly.pdbx_seq_one_letter_code
_entity_poly.pdbx_strand_id
1 'polypeptide(L)'
;MLASYIGSLVRQHIPITCDNWRSPELKVGKEKIWSEIQRSFHIDESRQKYCIQLAGKRLRGFRSFLSNKFLKDEEGNFVEAERPMKK
;
A
#
# COMPACT_ATOMS: atom_id res chain seq x y z
N MET A 1 -0.39 -5.04 15.96
CA MET A 1 -0.85 -3.63 16.02
C MET A 1 -0.17 -2.75 14.95
N LEU A 2 1.15 -2.56 14.98
CA LEU A 2 1.87 -1.64 14.08
C LEU A 2 1.66 -1.93 12.58
N ALA A 3 1.80 -3.19 12.15
CA ALA A 3 1.71 -3.51 10.72
C ALA A 3 0.31 -3.29 10.12
N SER A 4 -0.75 -3.52 10.91
CA SER A 4 -2.13 -3.24 10.51
C SER A 4 -2.40 -1.73 10.45
N TYR A 5 -1.88 -0.99 11.43
CA TYR A 5 -1.96 0.48 11.46
C TYR A 5 -1.28 1.12 10.25
N ILE A 6 -0.05 0.71 9.94
CA ILE A 6 0.67 1.13 8.73
C ILE A 6 -0.16 0.81 7.47
N GLY A 7 -0.79 -0.37 7.43
CA GLY A 7 -1.69 -0.73 6.34
C GLY A 7 -2.84 0.25 6.16
N SER A 8 -3.45 0.73 7.24
CA SER A 8 -4.51 1.75 7.19
C SER A 8 -4.01 3.10 6.69
N LEU A 9 -2.89 3.59 7.24
CA LEU A 9 -2.29 4.87 6.81
C LEU A 9 -1.98 4.88 5.32
N VAL A 10 -1.45 3.78 4.80
CA VAL A 10 -1.09 3.66 3.39
C VAL A 10 -2.32 3.71 2.49
N ARG A 11 -3.42 3.07 2.88
CA ARG A 11 -4.68 3.13 2.12
C ARG A 11 -5.33 4.52 2.14
N GLN A 12 -5.06 5.30 3.18
CA GLN A 12 -5.59 6.66 3.32
C GLN A 12 -4.77 7.68 2.51
N HIS A 13 -3.44 7.56 2.51
CA HIS A 13 -2.55 8.59 1.98
C HIS A 13 -1.93 8.27 0.62
N ILE A 14 -1.99 7.02 0.16
CA ILE A 14 -1.43 6.59 -1.13
C ILE A 14 -2.54 6.12 -2.06
N PRO A 15 -2.64 6.67 -3.29
CA PRO A 15 -3.59 6.19 -4.28
C PRO A 15 -3.40 4.71 -4.59
N ILE A 16 -4.49 3.95 -4.65
CA ILE A 16 -4.45 2.53 -5.03
C ILE A 16 -3.91 2.31 -6.46
N THR A 17 -4.09 3.31 -7.33
CA THR A 17 -3.60 3.35 -8.71
C THR A 17 -2.11 3.61 -8.84
N CYS A 18 -1.39 3.79 -7.73
CA CYS A 18 0.06 3.90 -7.74
C CYS A 18 0.70 2.59 -8.21
N ASP A 19 1.31 2.61 -9.39
CA ASP A 19 2.04 1.46 -9.93
C ASP A 19 3.50 1.42 -9.48
N ASN A 20 4.13 2.59 -9.34
CA ASN A 20 5.54 2.70 -8.97
C ASN A 20 5.71 3.25 -7.56
N TRP A 21 5.97 2.38 -6.58
CA TRP A 21 6.26 2.79 -5.20
C TRP A 21 7.46 3.73 -5.08
N ARG A 22 8.38 3.78 -6.05
CA ARG A 22 9.53 4.69 -6.04
C ARG A 22 9.23 6.06 -6.66
N SER A 23 8.01 6.30 -7.14
CA SER A 23 7.63 7.58 -7.74
C SER A 23 7.84 8.75 -6.77
N PRO A 24 8.42 9.87 -7.24
CA PRO A 24 8.60 11.08 -6.43
C PRO A 24 7.28 11.71 -6.01
N GLU A 25 6.19 11.50 -6.77
CA GLU A 25 4.85 11.99 -6.47
C GLU A 25 4.31 11.47 -5.12
N LEU A 26 4.79 10.30 -4.68
CA LEU A 26 4.39 9.70 -3.42
C LEU A 26 5.15 10.24 -2.21
N LYS A 27 6.13 11.13 -2.42
CA LYS A 27 7.01 11.62 -1.34
C LYS A 27 6.20 12.23 -0.20
N VAL A 28 5.28 13.13 -0.52
CA VAL A 28 4.41 13.81 0.47
C VAL A 28 3.55 12.80 1.23
N GLY A 29 2.98 11.80 0.53
CA GLY A 29 2.17 10.76 1.18
C GLY A 29 3.00 9.89 2.14
N LYS A 30 4.22 9.53 1.76
CA LYS A 30 5.14 8.75 2.61
C LYS A 30 5.62 9.54 3.83
N GLU A 31 5.88 10.84 3.67
CA GLU A 31 6.23 11.73 4.77
C GLU A 31 5.09 11.80 5.79
N LYS A 32 3.84 11.99 5.35
CA LYS A 32 2.65 11.95 6.22
C LYS A 32 2.53 10.63 6.97
N ILE A 33 2.68 9.50 6.27
CA ILE A 33 2.67 8.16 6.88
C ILE A 33 3.74 8.06 7.97
N TRP A 34 4.96 8.54 7.70
CA TRP A 34 6.04 8.49 8.69
C TRP A 34 5.75 9.36 9.92
N SER A 35 5.28 10.59 9.71
CA SER A 35 4.92 11.49 10.81
C SER A 35 3.82 10.91 11.70
N GLU A 36 2.81 10.27 11.12
CA GLU A 36 1.75 9.62 11.90
C GLU A 36 2.24 8.38 12.66
N ILE A 37 3.20 7.63 12.11
CA ILE A 37 3.86 6.52 12.81
C ILE A 37 4.66 7.02 14.01
N GLN A 38 5.49 8.06 13.85
CA GLN A 38 6.26 8.64 14.96
C GLN A 38 5.36 9.23 16.04
N ARG A 39 4.23 9.84 15.67
CA ARG A 39 3.26 10.38 16.62
C ARG A 39 2.58 9.27 17.44
N SER A 40 2.33 8.11 16.82
CA SER A 40 1.58 7.02 17.44
C SER A 40 2.47 6.01 18.16
N PHE A 41 3.75 5.93 17.77
CA PHE A 41 4.71 4.96 18.29
C PHE A 41 6.06 5.66 18.50
N HIS A 42 6.69 5.38 19.64
CA HIS A 42 8.06 5.85 19.90
C HIS A 42 9.06 4.98 19.12
N ILE A 43 9.26 5.31 17.84
CA ILE A 43 10.14 4.59 16.92
C ILE A 43 11.28 5.50 16.50
N ASP A 44 12.50 4.98 16.58
CA ASP A 44 13.72 5.65 16.13
C ASP A 44 13.73 5.93 14.61
N GLU A 45 14.32 7.05 14.21
CA GLU A 45 14.39 7.48 12.81
C GLU A 45 15.13 6.49 11.90
N SER A 46 16.08 5.72 12.42
CA SER A 46 16.75 4.66 11.65
C SER A 46 15.79 3.61 11.10
N ARG A 47 14.60 3.46 11.71
CA ARG A 47 13.56 2.52 11.29
C ARG A 47 12.61 3.09 10.24
N GLN A 48 12.71 4.38 9.89
CA GLN A 48 11.86 5.00 8.88
C GLN A 48 11.85 4.20 7.56
N LYS A 49 13.04 3.85 7.07
CA LYS A 49 13.18 3.07 5.82
C LYS A 49 12.43 1.74 5.90
N TYR A 50 12.48 1.05 7.04
CA TYR A 50 11.76 -0.20 7.25
C TYR A 50 10.24 0.02 7.29
N CYS A 51 9.76 1.05 7.97
CA CYS A 51 8.33 1.37 8.05
C CYS A 51 7.75 1.72 6.68
N ILE A 52 8.45 2.54 5.89
CA ILE A 52 8.07 2.85 4.50
C ILE A 52 8.21 1.60 3.59
N GLN A 53 9.21 0.76 3.85
CA GLN A 53 9.34 -0.66 3.44
C GLN A 53 8.01 -1.43 3.53
N LEU A 54 7.54 -1.53 4.77
CA LEU A 54 6.38 -2.29 5.18
C LEU A 54 5.09 -1.68 4.61
N ALA A 55 5.00 -0.36 4.56
CA ALA A 55 3.91 0.37 3.93
C ALA A 55 3.68 -0.07 2.47
N GLY A 56 4.73 -0.06 1.65
CA GLY A 56 4.64 -0.52 0.26
C GLY A 56 4.20 -1.99 0.13
N LYS A 57 4.71 -2.87 1.02
CA LYS A 57 4.27 -4.27 1.08
C LYS A 57 2.77 -4.40 1.41
N ARG A 58 2.27 -3.58 2.34
CA ARG A 58 0.84 -3.58 2.71
C ARG A 58 -0.05 -3.07 1.58
N LEU A 59 0.38 -2.05 0.84
CA LEU A 59 -0.34 -1.60 -0.36
C LEU A 59 -0.41 -2.71 -1.41
N ARG A 60 0.72 -3.34 -1.73
CA ARG A 60 0.77 -4.43 -2.71
C ARG A 60 -0.15 -5.59 -2.30
N GLY A 61 -0.09 -6.01 -1.05
CA GLY A 61 -0.96 -7.06 -0.52
C GLY A 61 -2.44 -6.68 -0.59
N PHE A 62 -2.78 -5.42 -0.31
CA PHE A 62 -4.15 -4.91 -0.45
C PHE A 62 -4.64 -4.96 -1.91
N ARG A 63 -3.82 -4.54 -2.88
CA ARG A 63 -4.17 -4.66 -4.30
C ARG A 63 -4.38 -6.12 -4.71
N SER A 64 -3.49 -7.02 -4.30
CA SER A 64 -3.62 -8.45 -4.57
C SER A 64 -4.91 -9.04 -3.98
N PHE A 65 -5.26 -8.65 -2.75
CA PHE A 65 -6.51 -9.04 -2.12
C PHE A 65 -7.72 -8.54 -2.93
N LEU A 66 -7.74 -7.27 -3.33
CA LEU A 66 -8.84 -6.72 -4.13
C LEU A 66 -8.96 -7.41 -5.49
N SER A 67 -7.84 -7.61 -6.19
CA SER A 67 -7.85 -8.32 -7.46
C SER A 67 -8.36 -9.75 -7.33
N ASN A 68 -7.92 -10.48 -6.31
CA ASN A 68 -8.38 -11.87 -6.10
C ASN A 68 -9.83 -11.93 -5.63
N LYS A 69 -10.31 -10.93 -4.89
CA LYS A 69 -11.67 -10.94 -4.33
C LYS A 69 -12.72 -10.47 -5.32
N PHE A 70 -12.37 -9.51 -6.18
CA PHE A 70 -13.35 -8.82 -7.01
C PHE A 70 -13.12 -9.02 -8.51
N LEU A 71 -11.88 -9.21 -8.95
CA LEU A 71 -11.55 -9.26 -10.38
C LEU A 71 -11.29 -10.68 -10.90
N LYS A 72 -11.25 -11.67 -9.99
CA LYS A 72 -10.93 -13.05 -10.31
C LYS A 72 -12.00 -14.01 -9.84
N ASP A 73 -12.18 -15.08 -10.61
CA ASP A 73 -13.02 -16.22 -10.26
C ASP A 73 -12.31 -17.19 -9.28
N GLU A 74 -13.00 -18.26 -8.91
CA GLU A 74 -12.49 -19.29 -7.99
C GLU A 74 -11.26 -20.03 -8.54
N GLU A 75 -11.08 -20.03 -9.87
CA GLU A 75 -9.94 -20.63 -10.57
C GLU A 75 -8.74 -19.67 -10.65
N GLY A 76 -8.92 -18.41 -10.25
CA GLY A 76 -7.89 -17.37 -10.25
C GLY A 76 -7.70 -16.67 -11.60
N ASN A 77 -8.61 -16.90 -12.55
CA ASN A 77 -8.66 -16.23 -13.84
C ASN A 77 -9.34 -14.87 -13.70
N PHE A 78 -8.93 -13.89 -14.51
CA PHE A 78 -9.65 -12.62 -14.56
C PHE A 78 -10.97 -12.81 -15.28
N VAL A 79 -12.07 -12.36 -14.67
CA VAL A 79 -13.40 -12.38 -15.29
C VAL A 79 -13.32 -11.56 -16.58
N GLU A 80 -13.78 -12.10 -17.72
CA GLU A 80 -13.51 -11.55 -19.06
C GLU A 80 -13.88 -10.07 -19.22
N ALA A 81 -14.92 -9.60 -18.52
CA ALA A 81 -15.37 -8.20 -18.54
C ALA A 81 -14.44 -7.23 -17.76
N GLU A 82 -13.58 -7.74 -16.87
CA GLU A 82 -12.82 -6.96 -15.90
C GLU A 82 -11.29 -7.06 -16.05
N ARG A 83 -10.81 -7.63 -17.17
CA ARG A 83 -9.36 -7.68 -17.45
C ARG A 83 -8.78 -6.26 -17.38
N PRO A 84 -7.82 -6.00 -16.49
CA PRO A 84 -7.19 -4.68 -16.42
C PRO A 84 -6.46 -4.41 -17.73
N MET A 85 -6.86 -3.34 -18.44
CA MET A 85 -6.12 -2.86 -19.60
C MET A 85 -4.69 -2.57 -19.17
N LYS A 86 -3.72 -3.21 -19.84
CA LYS A 86 -2.30 -2.89 -19.66
C LYS A 86 -2.11 -1.46 -20.15
N LYS A 87 -1.81 -0.55 -19.22
CA LYS A 87 -1.33 0.80 -19.53
C LYS A 87 0.09 0.74 -20.10
#